data_AF-A0A1T2L5X8-F1
#
_entry.id   AF-A0A1T2L5X8-F1
#
_cell.length_a   1.000
_cell.length_b   1.000
_cell.length_c   1.000
_cell.angle_alpha   90.00
_cell.angle_beta   90.00
_cell.angle_gamma   90.00
#
_symmetry.space_group_name_H-M   'P 1'
#
loop_
_entity.id
_entity.type
_entity.pdbx_description
1 polymer ?
#
loop_
_entity_poly.entity_id
_entity_poly.type
_entity_poly.pdbx_seq_one_letter_code
_entity_poly.pdbx_strand_id
1 'polypeptide(L)'
;MDRPGEIVICGLDGVLALIEHRLHHLYNEEGEKHWDRFHAACIDDMPNLPLVDRLNHARSEGTELVIISGRSAAVRNETINWLAQWDIGYDALWLRPEREFNSSAKFKAALLDRRYPQRPIRRIYESDSHLDVAQLALERIIPCTLIGHNQGNGESRELFELRVINHSCDHTTLYPFYGDEDFSWDERTQQLTAGPCRQCQVREQQKEQKQKATVARLHAQGRGLPPLEGSERQTEWAEGIRQKGFGAVDKVLSWIDQVDAEAQREDPDHWYTVKQGIDRSIKWLEEQADAKWWIDNRHGIYNNLDAGRSLLSAIAEQQGFF
;
A
#
# COMPACT_ATOMS: atom_id res chain seq x y z
N MET A 1 -3.77 4.38 45.78
CA MET A 1 -3.11 3.58 44.74
C MET A 1 -2.69 4.56 43.67
N ASP A 2 -1.38 4.73 43.46
CA ASP A 2 -0.88 5.57 42.36
C ASP A 2 -1.47 5.07 41.05
N ARG A 3 -2.01 5.98 40.25
CA ARG A 3 -2.41 5.61 38.89
C ARG A 3 -1.14 5.19 38.16
N PRO A 4 -1.11 4.04 37.47
CA PRO A 4 0.02 3.71 36.62
C PRO A 4 0.26 4.87 35.64
N GLY A 5 1.51 5.31 35.51
CA GLY A 5 1.87 6.42 34.62
C GLY A 5 1.36 6.18 33.19
N GLU A 6 0.88 7.22 32.53
CA GLU A 6 0.50 7.10 31.12
C GLU A 6 1.75 6.85 30.26
N ILE A 7 1.58 6.13 29.15
CA ILE A 7 2.63 5.95 28.14
C ILE A 7 2.23 6.58 26.81
N VAL A 8 3.22 7.05 26.06
CA VAL A 8 3.11 7.34 24.63
C VAL A 8 3.76 6.19 23.87
N ILE A 9 3.10 5.75 22.79
CA ILE A 9 3.65 4.78 21.87
C ILE A 9 4.01 5.48 20.57
N CYS A 10 5.21 5.21 20.06
CA CYS A 10 5.65 5.76 18.79
C CYS A 10 6.17 4.67 17.85
N GLY A 11 5.72 4.69 16.60
CA GLY A 11 6.37 3.99 15.51
C GLY A 11 7.78 4.52 15.24
N LEU A 12 8.58 3.77 14.51
CA LEU A 12 9.93 4.20 14.11
C LEU A 12 9.95 4.53 12.62
N ASP A 13 9.85 3.50 11.77
CA ASP A 13 9.93 3.63 10.31
C ASP A 13 8.70 4.38 9.76
N GLY A 14 8.93 5.48 9.04
CA GLY A 14 7.88 6.37 8.53
C GLY A 14 7.26 7.28 9.59
N VAL A 15 7.87 7.38 10.78
CA VAL A 15 7.39 8.19 11.92
C VAL A 15 8.51 9.03 12.51
N LEU A 16 9.45 8.39 13.22
CA LEU A 16 10.66 9.00 13.76
C LEU A 16 11.80 8.92 12.75
N ALA A 17 11.92 7.80 12.05
CA ALA A 17 12.89 7.58 10.99
C ALA A 17 12.20 7.80 9.64
N LEU A 18 12.71 8.73 8.84
CA LEU A 18 12.31 8.96 7.47
C LEU A 18 13.04 7.94 6.59
N ILE A 19 12.28 7.15 5.85
CA ILE A 19 12.77 5.92 5.20
C ILE A 19 12.77 6.02 3.67
N GLU A 20 12.37 7.16 3.13
CA GLU A 20 12.15 7.39 1.70
C GLU A 20 13.37 7.01 0.86
N HIS A 21 14.59 7.33 1.32
CA HIS A 21 15.83 7.06 0.59
C HIS A 21 16.08 5.57 0.39
N ARG A 22 15.56 4.70 1.25
CA ARG A 22 15.75 3.24 1.17
C ARG A 22 14.56 2.49 0.59
N LEU A 23 13.42 3.14 0.35
CA LEU A 23 12.23 2.49 -0.24
C LEU A 23 12.51 1.88 -1.62
N HIS A 24 13.47 2.42 -2.38
CA HIS A 24 13.87 1.88 -3.67
C HIS A 24 14.42 0.44 -3.60
N HIS A 25 14.88 -0.03 -2.43
CA HIS A 25 15.26 -1.44 -2.24
C HIS A 25 14.07 -2.41 -2.21
N LEU A 26 12.85 -1.90 -1.97
CA LEU A 26 11.62 -2.71 -1.91
C LEU A 26 10.69 -2.48 -3.10
N TYR A 27 10.79 -1.32 -3.72
CA TYR A 27 9.98 -0.88 -4.84
C TYR A 27 10.90 -0.44 -5.98
N ASN A 28 11.60 -1.41 -6.58
CA ASN A 28 12.46 -1.23 -7.73
C ASN A 28 11.75 -1.57 -9.05
N GLU A 29 12.38 -1.25 -10.18
CA GLU A 29 11.83 -1.52 -11.51
C GLU A 29 11.76 -3.02 -11.81
N GLU A 30 12.66 -3.82 -11.21
CA GLU A 30 12.70 -5.27 -11.35
C GLU A 30 11.56 -5.99 -10.59
N GLY A 31 10.90 -5.30 -9.66
CA GLY A 31 9.86 -5.88 -8.79
C GLY A 31 10.40 -6.84 -7.72
N GLU A 32 11.72 -6.85 -7.50
CA GLU A 32 12.40 -7.66 -6.49
C GLU A 32 12.49 -6.93 -5.15
N LYS A 33 12.28 -7.63 -4.03
CA LYS A 33 12.38 -7.05 -2.70
C LYS A 33 13.72 -7.39 -2.05
N HIS A 34 14.62 -6.42 -1.99
CA HIS A 34 15.93 -6.55 -1.35
C HIS A 34 15.88 -6.16 0.13
N TRP A 35 15.26 -7.00 0.96
CA TRP A 35 15.09 -6.76 2.40
C TRP A 35 16.40 -6.51 3.15
N ASP A 36 17.46 -7.26 2.83
CA ASP A 36 18.75 -7.10 3.52
C ASP A 36 19.36 -5.71 3.27
N ARG A 37 19.28 -5.21 2.03
CA ARG A 37 19.73 -3.85 1.66
C ARG A 37 18.86 -2.79 2.33
N PHE A 38 17.54 -2.97 2.32
CA PHE A 38 16.61 -2.09 3.01
C PHE A 38 16.88 -1.98 4.51
N HIS A 39 17.22 -3.09 5.16
CA HIS A 39 17.54 -3.09 6.59
C HIS A 39 18.91 -2.48 6.86
N ALA A 40 19.93 -2.78 6.04
CA ALA A 40 21.27 -2.22 6.22
C ALA A 40 21.31 -0.69 6.06
N ALA A 41 20.51 -0.12 5.16
CA ALA A 41 20.42 1.32 4.91
C ALA A 41 19.72 2.13 6.03
N CYS A 42 19.27 1.48 7.11
CA CYS A 42 18.53 2.18 8.18
C CYS A 42 19.41 3.10 9.04
N ILE A 43 20.74 2.97 8.97
CA ILE A 43 21.70 3.87 9.61
C ILE A 43 21.68 5.28 9.00
N ASP A 44 21.24 5.39 7.75
CA ASP A 44 21.19 6.65 6.99
C ASP A 44 19.79 7.31 7.05
N ASP A 45 18.87 6.76 7.85
CA ASP A 45 17.54 7.35 8.06
C ASP A 45 17.70 8.79 8.61
N MET A 46 17.04 9.77 8.00
CA MET A 46 16.94 11.10 8.57
C MET A 46 15.86 11.11 9.68
N PRO A 47 16.08 11.76 10.82
CA PRO A 47 15.06 11.83 11.86
C PRO A 47 13.98 12.88 11.52
N ASN A 48 12.77 12.62 11.99
CA ASN A 48 11.71 13.62 12.08
C ASN A 48 11.97 14.52 13.31
N LEU A 49 12.89 15.48 13.16
CA LEU A 49 13.36 16.34 14.27
C LEU A 49 12.24 17.00 15.08
N PRO A 50 11.20 17.61 14.46
CA PRO A 50 10.14 18.28 15.23
C PRO A 50 9.33 17.31 16.11
N LEU A 51 9.15 16.06 15.66
CA LEU A 51 8.50 15.02 16.47
C LEU A 51 9.45 14.50 17.56
N VAL A 52 10.74 14.34 17.26
CA VAL A 52 11.78 13.96 18.24
C VAL A 52 11.79 14.96 19.39
N ASP A 53 11.88 16.26 19.11
CA ASP A 53 11.92 17.32 20.12
C ASP A 53 10.67 17.30 21.02
N ARG A 54 9.49 17.19 20.40
CA ARG A 54 8.22 17.07 21.14
C ARG A 54 8.22 15.86 22.09
N LEU A 55 8.69 14.71 21.62
CA LEU A 55 8.66 13.48 22.41
C LEU A 55 9.71 13.51 23.52
N ASN A 56 10.92 14.01 23.24
CA ASN A 56 11.95 14.22 24.25
C ASN A 56 11.49 15.20 25.33
N HIS A 57 10.83 16.29 24.95
CA HIS A 57 10.25 17.23 25.89
C HIS A 57 9.18 16.55 26.77
N ALA A 58 8.22 15.84 26.17
CA ALA A 58 7.20 15.10 26.93
C ALA A 58 7.80 14.06 27.89
N ARG A 59 8.91 13.40 27.50
CA ARG A 59 9.67 12.51 28.39
C ARG A 59 10.31 13.24 29.55
N SER A 60 10.90 14.42 29.30
CA SER A 60 11.48 15.25 30.36
C SER A 60 10.44 15.71 31.39
N GLU A 61 9.18 15.83 30.98
CA GLU A 61 8.03 16.11 31.85
C GLU A 61 7.45 14.87 32.54
N GLY A 62 8.05 13.69 32.34
CA GLY A 62 7.69 12.44 33.01
C GLY A 62 6.74 11.53 32.23
N THR A 63 6.47 11.80 30.95
CA THR A 63 5.69 10.88 30.09
C THR A 63 6.59 9.80 29.51
N GLU A 64 6.38 8.54 29.89
CA GLU A 64 7.15 7.42 29.32
C GLU A 64 6.88 7.24 27.82
N LEU A 65 7.95 7.07 27.04
CA LEU A 65 7.91 6.80 25.60
C LEU A 65 8.31 5.36 25.30
N VAL A 66 7.40 4.62 24.68
CA VAL A 66 7.63 3.27 24.19
C VAL A 66 7.70 3.29 22.66
N ILE A 67 8.86 2.93 22.11
CA ILE A 67 9.02 2.75 20.66
C ILE A 67 8.63 1.32 20.30
N ILE A 68 7.70 1.16 19.35
CA ILE A 68 7.28 -0.14 18.81
C ILE A 68 7.34 -0.07 17.29
N SER A 69 8.19 -0.89 16.66
CA SER A 69 8.44 -0.84 15.22
C SER A 69 8.30 -2.19 14.54
N GLY A 70 7.87 -2.15 13.26
CA GLY A 70 7.96 -3.28 12.34
C GLY A 70 9.40 -3.55 11.85
N ARG A 71 10.36 -2.66 12.12
CA ARG A 71 11.78 -2.85 11.84
C ARG A 71 12.27 -4.15 12.47
N SER A 72 13.01 -4.93 11.67
CA SER A 72 13.52 -6.24 12.08
C SER A 72 14.48 -6.11 13.28
N ALA A 73 14.36 -7.02 14.24
CA ALA A 73 15.30 -7.14 15.35
C ALA A 73 16.73 -7.52 14.90
N ALA A 74 16.91 -7.98 13.66
CA ALA A 74 18.22 -8.24 13.08
C ALA A 74 19.12 -6.99 13.05
N VAL A 75 18.53 -5.79 12.90
CA VAL A 75 19.24 -4.50 12.88
C VAL A 75 19.09 -3.71 14.20
N ARG A 76 18.97 -4.44 15.32
CA ARG A 76 18.74 -3.82 16.63
C ARG A 76 19.89 -2.89 17.04
N ASN A 77 21.13 -3.28 16.82
CA ASN A 77 22.29 -2.51 17.27
C ASN A 77 22.40 -1.21 16.47
N GLU A 78 22.20 -1.29 15.16
CA GLU A 78 22.12 -0.15 14.23
C GLU A 78 21.00 0.80 14.66
N THR A 79 19.83 0.25 15.01
CA THR A 79 18.70 1.06 15.49
C THR A 79 19.02 1.78 16.80
N ILE A 80 19.64 1.10 17.78
CA ILE A 80 20.01 1.71 19.06
C ILE A 80 21.07 2.80 18.84
N ASN A 81 22.08 2.53 18.02
CA ASN A 81 23.12 3.51 17.69
C ASN A 81 22.54 4.73 16.98
N TRP A 82 21.60 4.54 16.05
CA TRP A 82 20.90 5.62 15.36
C TRP A 82 20.05 6.45 16.33
N LEU A 83 19.29 5.82 17.22
CA LEU A 83 18.53 6.53 18.26
C LEU A 83 19.44 7.37 19.16
N ALA A 84 20.60 6.84 19.55
CA ALA A 84 21.59 7.56 20.35
C ALA A 84 22.26 8.71 19.59
N GLN A 85 22.59 8.52 18.31
CA GLN A 85 23.20 9.54 17.45
C GLN A 85 22.31 10.79 17.32
N TRP A 86 21.00 10.60 17.24
CA TRP A 86 20.03 11.68 17.08
C TRP A 86 19.38 12.13 18.40
N ASP A 87 19.95 11.73 19.54
CA ASP A 87 19.46 12.04 20.89
C ASP A 87 17.96 11.72 21.10
N ILE A 88 17.49 10.63 20.50
CA ILE A 88 16.09 10.20 20.62
C ILE A 88 15.94 9.39 21.90
N GLY A 89 15.39 10.02 22.94
CA GLY A 89 15.15 9.39 24.22
C GLY A 89 13.96 8.43 24.17
N TYR A 90 14.06 7.27 24.83
CA TYR A 90 12.98 6.29 24.96
C TYR A 90 13.11 5.49 26.26
N ASP A 91 12.00 4.90 26.72
CA ASP A 91 11.94 4.09 27.94
C ASP A 91 11.85 2.60 27.64
N ALA A 92 11.34 2.23 26.45
CA ALA A 92 11.39 0.87 25.94
C ALA A 92 11.43 0.83 24.41
N LEU A 93 12.15 -0.14 23.85
CA LEU A 93 12.28 -0.38 22.41
C LEU A 93 11.88 -1.81 22.04
N TRP A 94 10.79 -1.94 21.29
CA TRP A 94 10.30 -3.21 20.75
C TRP A 94 10.40 -3.24 19.23
N LEU A 95 11.34 -4.05 18.75
CA LEU A 95 11.50 -4.36 17.34
C LEU A 95 10.79 -5.68 17.01
N ARG A 96 10.42 -5.84 15.74
CA ARG A 96 9.76 -7.05 15.24
C ARG A 96 10.76 -8.22 15.30
N PRO A 97 10.42 -9.33 15.99
CA PRO A 97 11.26 -10.52 15.97
C PRO A 97 11.52 -11.01 14.54
N GLU A 98 12.69 -11.60 14.31
CA GLU A 98 12.98 -12.24 13.04
C GLU A 98 11.96 -13.35 12.75
N ARG A 99 11.59 -13.52 11.47
CA ARG A 99 10.61 -14.52 10.99
C ARG A 99 9.19 -14.33 11.54
N GLU A 100 8.83 -13.13 11.98
CA GLU A 100 7.47 -12.74 12.38
C GLU A 100 6.77 -11.97 11.25
N PHE A 101 5.79 -12.61 10.59
CA PHE A 101 5.14 -12.11 9.38
C PHE A 101 3.71 -11.57 9.60
N ASN A 102 3.24 -11.50 10.85
CA ASN A 102 1.95 -10.90 11.18
C ASN A 102 1.86 -9.43 10.75
N SER A 103 0.65 -8.92 10.53
CA SER A 103 0.46 -7.49 10.25
C SER A 103 0.98 -6.61 11.39
N SER A 104 1.26 -5.34 11.10
CA SER A 104 1.71 -4.38 12.13
C SER A 104 0.72 -4.30 13.28
N ALA A 105 -0.58 -4.22 12.99
CA ALA A 105 -1.62 -4.23 14.01
C ALA A 105 -1.58 -5.49 14.90
N LYS A 106 -1.51 -6.68 14.30
CA LYS A 106 -1.48 -7.94 15.07
C LYS A 106 -0.25 -8.04 15.97
N PHE A 107 0.92 -7.68 15.44
CA PHE A 107 2.16 -7.65 16.21
C PHE A 107 2.07 -6.66 17.39
N LYS A 108 1.65 -5.41 17.12
CA LYS A 108 1.55 -4.37 18.15
C LYS A 108 0.47 -4.71 19.19
N ALA A 109 -0.69 -5.22 18.77
CA ALA A 109 -1.76 -5.66 19.67
C ALA A 109 -1.26 -6.72 20.66
N ALA A 110 -0.66 -7.81 20.17
CA ALA A 110 -0.14 -8.89 21.00
C ALA A 110 0.96 -8.39 21.97
N LEU A 111 1.80 -7.46 21.52
CA LEU A 111 2.82 -6.85 22.36
C LEU A 111 2.21 -5.98 23.47
N LEU A 112 1.20 -5.16 23.14
CA LEU A 112 0.50 -4.32 24.10
C LEU A 112 -0.19 -5.15 25.17
N ASP A 113 -0.89 -6.20 24.76
CA ASP A 113 -1.57 -7.10 25.70
C ASP A 113 -0.57 -7.82 26.63
N ARG A 114 0.61 -8.16 26.12
CA ARG A 114 1.64 -8.87 26.90
C ARG A 114 2.43 -7.95 27.83
N ARG A 115 2.76 -6.73 27.39
CA ARG A 115 3.73 -5.86 28.08
C ARG A 115 3.09 -4.67 28.78
N TYR A 116 1.92 -4.23 28.31
CA TYR A 116 1.24 -3.02 28.77
C TYR A 116 -0.27 -3.23 29.03
N PRO A 117 -0.74 -4.39 29.57
CA PRO A 117 -2.17 -4.73 29.63
C PRO A 117 -3.06 -3.76 30.44
N GLN A 118 -2.46 -2.97 31.32
CA GLN A 118 -3.16 -2.06 32.23
C GLN A 118 -2.53 -0.65 32.26
N ARG A 119 -1.59 -0.36 31.34
CA ARG A 119 -0.98 0.96 31.25
C ARG A 119 -1.90 1.85 30.40
N PRO A 120 -2.34 3.02 30.91
CA PRO A 120 -3.05 3.98 30.08
C PRO A 120 -2.15 4.44 28.93
N ILE A 121 -2.64 4.36 27.70
CA ILE A 121 -1.92 4.83 26.52
C ILE A 121 -2.50 6.18 26.13
N ARG A 122 -1.70 7.23 26.31
CA ARG A 122 -2.06 8.61 26.00
C ARG A 122 -2.27 8.81 24.50
N ARG A 123 -1.38 8.23 23.69
CA ARG A 123 -1.40 8.34 22.23
C ARG A 123 -0.52 7.28 21.56
N ILE A 124 -0.92 6.90 20.35
CA ILE A 124 -0.07 6.20 19.39
C ILE A 124 0.30 7.17 18.25
N TYR A 125 1.59 7.33 17.97
CA TYR A 125 2.09 7.92 16.72
C TYR A 125 2.48 6.80 15.78
N GLU A 126 1.97 6.84 14.55
CA GLU A 126 2.17 5.77 13.57
C GLU A 126 2.22 6.32 12.15
N SER A 127 2.84 5.60 11.22
CA SER A 127 2.86 5.98 9.81
C SER A 127 1.47 5.84 9.18
N ASP A 128 1.12 6.75 8.27
CA ASP A 128 -0.12 6.69 7.48
C ASP A 128 -0.18 5.52 6.49
N SER A 129 0.91 4.78 6.33
CA SER A 129 0.96 3.47 5.66
C SER A 129 0.47 2.30 6.53
N HIS A 130 0.33 2.49 7.85
CA HIS A 130 -0.08 1.48 8.83
C HIS A 130 -1.48 1.76 9.39
N LEU A 131 -2.46 1.90 8.49
CA LEU A 131 -3.86 2.14 8.87
C LEU A 131 -4.49 1.00 9.67
N ASP A 132 -3.95 -0.22 9.59
CA ASP A 132 -4.35 -1.34 10.44
C ASP A 132 -4.06 -1.05 11.92
N VAL A 133 -2.96 -0.34 12.24
CA VAL A 133 -2.65 0.11 13.60
C VAL A 133 -3.57 1.25 14.02
N ALA A 134 -3.94 2.15 13.10
CA ALA A 134 -4.94 3.19 13.37
C ALA A 134 -6.30 2.59 13.74
N GLN A 135 -6.69 1.53 13.03
CA GLN A 135 -7.89 0.74 13.31
C GLN A 135 -7.82 0.10 14.70
N LEU A 136 -6.70 -0.56 15.04
CA LEU A 136 -6.46 -1.13 16.37
C LEU A 136 -6.59 -0.06 17.46
N ALA A 137 -6.03 1.12 17.25
CA ALA A 137 -6.09 2.22 18.21
C ALA A 137 -7.54 2.67 18.42
N LEU A 138 -8.32 2.81 17.34
CA LEU A 138 -9.75 3.14 17.42
C LEU A 138 -10.56 2.09 18.19
N GLU A 139 -10.34 0.80 17.91
CA GLU A 139 -10.99 -0.32 18.61
C GLU A 139 -10.70 -0.33 20.12
N ARG A 140 -9.52 0.18 20.50
CA ARG A 140 -9.08 0.32 21.89
C ARG A 140 -9.35 1.69 22.49
N ILE A 141 -9.99 2.60 21.75
CA ILE A 141 -10.28 3.98 22.19
C ILE A 141 -8.98 4.73 22.57
N ILE A 142 -7.90 4.50 21.82
CA ILE A 142 -6.61 5.15 21.99
C ILE A 142 -6.48 6.24 20.93
N PRO A 143 -6.17 7.49 21.30
CA PRO A 143 -5.86 8.53 20.32
C PRO A 143 -4.69 8.11 19.42
N CYS A 144 -4.89 8.20 18.11
CA CYS A 144 -3.86 7.87 17.13
C CYS A 144 -3.57 9.08 16.23
N THR A 145 -2.30 9.41 16.06
CA THR A 145 -1.83 10.42 15.11
C THR A 145 -1.05 9.73 14.02
N LEU A 146 -1.55 9.86 12.78
CA LEU A 146 -0.89 9.35 11.60
C LEU A 146 0.11 10.37 11.06
N ILE A 147 1.36 9.94 10.89
CA ILE A 147 2.44 10.71 10.27
C ILE A 147 2.51 10.29 8.80
N GLY A 148 2.32 11.26 7.90
CA GLY A 148 2.39 11.01 6.47
C GLY A 148 3.78 11.24 5.88
N HIS A 149 3.97 10.73 4.67
CA HIS A 149 5.17 10.97 3.86
C HIS A 149 5.46 12.47 3.68
N ASN A 150 6.74 12.85 3.75
CA ASN A 150 7.25 14.21 3.56
C ASN A 150 6.77 15.28 4.57
N GLN A 151 6.10 14.90 5.65
CA GLN A 151 5.69 15.85 6.68
C GLN A 151 6.85 16.16 7.64
N GLY A 152 8.00 16.61 7.15
CA GLY A 152 9.18 16.87 7.99
C GLY A 152 10.44 17.30 7.24
N ASN A 153 10.44 17.23 5.91
CA ASN A 153 11.61 17.57 5.10
C ASN A 153 11.59 19.05 4.69
N GLY A 154 12.07 19.88 5.62
CA GLY A 154 12.72 21.16 5.33
C GLY A 154 13.60 21.48 6.53
N GLU A 155 14.87 21.85 6.29
CA GLU A 155 15.83 22.25 7.34
C GLU A 155 15.28 23.40 8.24
N SER A 156 14.23 24.09 7.80
CA SER A 156 13.58 25.20 8.50
C SER A 156 12.27 24.85 9.23
N ARG A 157 11.76 23.62 9.15
CA ARG A 157 10.42 23.28 9.69
C ARG A 157 10.47 22.87 11.16
N GLU A 158 10.97 23.76 12.01
CA GLU A 158 11.17 23.53 13.45
C GLU A 158 9.87 23.38 14.25
N LEU A 159 8.74 23.86 13.71
CA LEU A 159 7.46 23.82 14.39
C LEU A 159 6.70 22.52 14.12
N PHE A 160 6.19 21.92 15.21
CA PHE A 160 5.25 20.82 15.19
C PHE A 160 4.05 21.15 16.07
N GLU A 161 2.87 21.20 15.48
CA GLU A 161 1.60 21.33 16.21
C GLU A 161 0.66 20.16 15.88
N LEU A 162 -0.11 19.73 16.88
CA LEU A 162 -1.22 18.80 16.65
C LEU A 162 -2.51 19.59 16.59
N ARG A 163 -3.15 19.60 15.42
CA ARG A 163 -4.47 20.23 15.26
C ARG A 163 -5.57 19.19 15.25
N VAL A 164 -6.64 19.51 15.97
CA VAL A 164 -7.87 18.73 15.99
C VAL A 164 -8.66 19.06 14.73
N ILE A 165 -8.92 18.05 13.91
CA ILE A 165 -9.70 18.17 12.68
C ILE A 165 -10.97 17.33 12.81
N ASN A 166 -12.11 17.94 12.52
CA ASN A 166 -13.39 17.24 12.39
C ASN A 166 -13.66 17.03 10.90
N HIS A 167 -13.63 15.80 10.45
CA HIS A 167 -13.82 15.46 9.04
C HIS A 167 -15.31 15.45 8.66
N SER A 168 -15.59 15.55 7.35
CA SER A 168 -16.95 15.37 6.80
C SER A 168 -17.55 13.98 7.00
N CYS A 169 -16.75 13.03 7.48
CA CYS A 169 -17.21 11.70 7.92
C CYS A 169 -17.44 11.61 9.44
N ASP A 170 -17.59 12.74 10.14
CA ASP A 170 -17.82 12.88 11.59
C ASP A 170 -16.70 12.35 12.51
N HIS A 171 -15.58 11.90 11.94
CA HIS A 171 -14.42 11.49 12.73
C HIS A 171 -13.56 12.69 13.09
N THR A 172 -13.21 12.77 14.37
CA THR A 172 -12.19 13.71 14.86
C THR A 172 -10.81 13.06 14.81
N THR A 173 -9.83 13.73 14.23
CA THR A 173 -8.44 13.25 14.13
C THR A 173 -7.45 14.35 14.47
N LEU A 174 -6.35 14.00 15.10
CA LEU A 174 -5.26 14.91 15.42
C LEU A 174 -4.17 14.79 14.36
N TYR A 175 -4.01 15.82 13.53
CA TYR A 175 -3.01 15.86 12.47
C TYR A 175 -1.77 16.60 12.94
N PRO A 176 -0.58 16.12 12.56
CA PRO A 176 0.65 16.89 12.71
C PRO A 176 0.71 17.96 11.62
N PHE A 177 1.01 19.18 12.04
CA PHE A 177 1.26 20.35 11.20
C PHE A 177 2.72 20.75 11.42
N TYR A 178 3.43 20.91 10.31
CA TYR A 178 4.87 21.17 10.31
C TYR A 178 5.14 22.52 9.65
N GLY A 179 6.19 23.19 10.12
CA GLY A 179 6.66 24.47 9.57
C GLY A 179 5.97 25.70 10.17
N ASP A 180 6.49 26.86 9.80
CA ASP A 180 6.17 28.18 10.35
C ASP A 180 5.30 29.05 9.42
N GLU A 181 4.97 28.54 8.25
CA GLU A 181 4.10 29.23 7.29
C GLU A 181 2.61 29.06 7.64
N ASP A 182 2.16 29.85 8.63
CA ASP A 182 0.76 29.96 9.09
C ASP A 182 -0.27 30.09 7.96
N PHE A 183 0.09 30.74 6.84
CA PHE A 183 -0.80 30.93 5.69
C PHE A 183 -1.25 29.62 5.01
N SER A 184 -0.52 28.52 5.17
CA SER A 184 -0.86 27.20 4.58
C SER A 184 -1.67 26.30 5.52
N TRP A 185 -1.69 26.60 6.82
CA TRP A 185 -2.29 25.72 7.84
C TRP A 185 -3.81 25.82 7.85
N ASP A 186 -4.37 27.01 7.64
CA ASP A 186 -5.81 27.21 7.54
C ASP A 186 -6.37 26.56 6.27
N GLU A 187 -5.68 26.70 5.13
CA GLU A 187 -6.06 26.03 3.89
C GLU A 187 -6.03 24.51 4.06
N ARG A 188 -4.95 23.95 4.60
CA ARG A 188 -4.85 22.51 4.90
C ARG A 188 -5.94 22.07 5.88
N THR A 189 -6.26 22.87 6.89
CA THR A 189 -7.35 22.59 7.84
C THR A 189 -8.69 22.52 7.12
N GLN A 190 -8.99 23.47 6.24
CA GLN A 190 -10.21 23.48 5.43
C GLN A 190 -10.28 22.26 4.50
N GLN A 191 -9.18 21.94 3.80
CA GLN A 191 -9.09 20.77 2.93
C GLN A 191 -9.35 19.46 3.70
N LEU A 192 -8.69 19.29 4.85
CA LEU A 192 -8.88 18.10 5.69
C LEU A 192 -10.31 18.02 6.25
N THR A 193 -10.88 19.14 6.70
CA THR A 193 -12.26 19.22 7.23
C THR A 193 -13.30 18.86 6.16
N ALA A 194 -13.11 19.34 4.92
CA ALA A 194 -14.03 19.06 3.82
C ALA A 194 -14.04 17.59 3.39
N GLY A 195 -12.90 16.89 3.55
CA GLY A 195 -12.75 15.48 3.15
C GLY A 195 -13.03 14.47 4.27
N PRO A 196 -13.36 13.22 3.92
CA PRO A 196 -13.35 12.12 4.89
C PRO A 196 -11.94 11.86 5.41
N CYS A 197 -11.81 11.33 6.63
CA CYS A 197 -10.52 10.99 7.21
C CYS A 197 -9.81 9.90 6.40
N ARG A 198 -8.48 9.78 6.54
CA ARG A 198 -7.66 8.81 5.79
C ARG A 198 -8.15 7.36 5.92
N GLN A 199 -8.63 6.96 7.10
CA GLN A 199 -9.18 5.61 7.32
C GLN A 199 -10.46 5.39 6.49
N CYS A 200 -11.38 6.35 6.49
CA CYS A 200 -12.62 6.27 5.69
C CYS A 200 -12.33 6.28 4.19
N GLN A 201 -11.39 7.11 3.73
CA GLN A 201 -10.95 7.13 2.34
C GLN A 201 -10.47 5.74 1.88
N VAL A 202 -9.59 5.10 2.65
CA VAL A 202 -9.06 3.78 2.29
C VAL A 202 -10.13 2.70 2.37
N ARG A 203 -11.04 2.74 3.35
CA ARG A 203 -12.17 1.80 3.43
C ARG A 203 -13.08 1.91 2.21
N GLU A 204 -13.42 3.12 1.77
CA GLU A 204 -14.25 3.29 0.56
C GLU A 204 -13.51 2.82 -0.69
N GLN A 205 -12.22 3.14 -0.83
CA GLN A 205 -11.39 2.66 -1.93
C GLN A 205 -11.34 1.12 -1.99
N GLN A 206 -11.18 0.45 -0.85
CA GLN A 206 -11.20 -1.03 -0.77
C GLN A 206 -12.55 -1.60 -1.16
N LYS A 207 -13.64 -0.97 -0.69
CA LYS A 207 -15.01 -1.36 -1.05
C LYS A 207 -15.27 -1.21 -2.55
N GLU A 208 -14.85 -0.10 -3.16
CA GLU A 208 -14.93 0.09 -4.61
C GLU A 208 -14.10 -0.94 -5.38
N GLN A 209 -12.88 -1.24 -4.92
CA GLN A 209 -12.03 -2.26 -5.55
C GLN A 209 -12.70 -3.64 -5.49
N LYS A 210 -13.28 -4.01 -4.34
CA LYS A 210 -13.99 -5.28 -4.17
C LYS A 210 -15.25 -5.36 -5.04
N GLN A 211 -15.98 -4.26 -5.18
CA GLN A 211 -17.12 -4.17 -6.10
C GLN A 211 -16.67 -4.36 -7.55
N LYS A 212 -15.61 -3.66 -7.98
CA LYS A 212 -15.03 -3.81 -9.33
C LYS A 212 -14.57 -5.24 -9.58
N ALA A 213 -13.87 -5.87 -8.63
CA ALA A 213 -13.47 -7.27 -8.71
C ALA A 213 -14.67 -8.22 -8.83
N THR A 214 -15.74 -7.96 -8.07
CA THR A 214 -16.98 -8.75 -8.15
C THR A 214 -17.65 -8.64 -9.52
N VAL A 215 -17.76 -7.42 -10.06
CA VAL A 215 -18.31 -7.19 -11.40
C VAL A 215 -17.46 -7.87 -12.48
N ALA A 216 -16.13 -7.76 -12.39
CA ALA A 216 -15.22 -8.41 -13.33
C ALA A 216 -15.35 -9.94 -13.30
N ARG A 217 -15.48 -10.54 -12.10
CA ARG A 217 -15.74 -11.98 -11.94
C ARG A 217 -17.07 -12.42 -12.54
N LEU A 218 -18.14 -11.63 -12.36
CA LEU A 218 -19.45 -11.93 -12.95
C LEU A 218 -19.39 -11.86 -14.49
N HIS A 219 -18.66 -10.90 -15.05
CA HIS A 219 -18.43 -10.81 -16.49
C HIS A 219 -17.71 -12.06 -17.02
N ALA A 220 -16.67 -12.51 -16.31
CA ALA A 220 -15.95 -13.73 -16.67
C ALA A 220 -16.84 -14.99 -16.62
N GLN A 221 -17.68 -15.11 -15.59
CA GLN A 221 -18.68 -16.19 -15.50
C GLN A 221 -19.69 -16.14 -16.64
N GLY A 222 -20.17 -14.95 -17.01
CA GLY A 222 -21.08 -14.77 -18.15
C GLY A 222 -20.49 -15.20 -19.49
N ARG A 223 -19.15 -15.14 -19.62
CA ARG A 223 -18.40 -15.65 -20.78
C ARG A 223 -18.08 -17.15 -20.68
N GLY A 224 -18.35 -17.79 -19.54
CA GLY A 224 -18.02 -19.20 -19.31
C GLY A 224 -16.55 -19.46 -18.98
N LEU A 225 -15.80 -18.43 -18.57
CA LEU A 225 -14.39 -18.58 -18.18
C LEU A 225 -14.27 -19.33 -16.84
N PRO A 226 -13.21 -20.14 -16.64
CA PRO A 226 -12.95 -20.80 -15.37
C PRO A 226 -12.69 -19.77 -14.25
N PRO A 227 -12.96 -20.11 -12.99
CA PRO A 227 -12.54 -19.27 -11.86
C PRO A 227 -11.02 -19.17 -11.82
N LEU A 228 -10.50 -18.00 -11.43
CA LEU A 228 -9.06 -17.83 -11.27
C LEU A 228 -8.53 -18.56 -10.02
N GLU A 229 -7.35 -19.15 -10.14
CA GLU A 229 -6.60 -19.81 -9.07
C GLU A 229 -5.54 -18.85 -8.50
N GLY A 230 -5.42 -18.82 -7.16
CA GLY A 230 -4.49 -17.95 -6.43
C GLY A 230 -5.03 -17.50 -5.07
N SER A 231 -4.28 -16.65 -4.36
CA SER A 231 -4.80 -16.02 -3.14
C SER A 231 -5.99 -15.09 -3.45
N GLU A 232 -6.87 -14.84 -2.47
CA GLU A 232 -8.02 -13.92 -2.63
C GLU A 232 -7.60 -12.57 -3.20
N ARG A 233 -6.48 -12.01 -2.73
CA ARG A 233 -5.95 -10.74 -3.24
C ARG A 233 -5.47 -10.83 -4.69
N GLN A 234 -4.84 -11.95 -5.07
CA GLN A 234 -4.39 -12.14 -6.45
C GLN A 234 -5.57 -12.30 -7.39
N THR A 235 -6.56 -13.11 -7.03
CA THR A 235 -7.73 -13.35 -7.88
C THR A 235 -8.57 -12.09 -8.02
N GLU A 236 -8.83 -11.35 -6.93
CA GLU A 236 -9.55 -10.06 -6.99
C GLU A 236 -8.88 -9.05 -7.94
N TRP A 237 -7.54 -8.96 -7.92
CA TRP A 237 -6.81 -8.07 -8.82
C TRP A 237 -6.79 -8.58 -10.26
N ALA A 238 -6.50 -9.87 -10.45
CA ALA A 238 -6.39 -10.51 -11.75
C ALA A 238 -7.70 -10.49 -12.54
N GLU A 239 -8.86 -10.59 -11.89
CA GLU A 239 -10.17 -10.48 -12.55
C GLU A 239 -10.33 -9.15 -13.31
N GLY A 240 -9.87 -8.04 -12.73
CA GLY A 240 -9.91 -6.75 -13.40
C GLY A 240 -8.97 -6.65 -14.62
N ILE A 241 -7.83 -7.35 -14.58
CA ILE A 241 -6.90 -7.43 -15.72
C ILE A 241 -7.51 -8.31 -16.81
N ARG A 242 -8.03 -9.48 -16.42
CA ARG A 242 -8.72 -10.43 -17.31
C ARG A 242 -9.89 -9.79 -18.04
N GLN A 243 -10.72 -9.01 -17.35
CA GLN A 243 -11.81 -8.26 -17.96
C GLN A 243 -11.31 -7.30 -19.05
N LYS A 244 -10.20 -6.58 -18.83
CA LYS A 244 -9.60 -5.71 -19.86
C LYS A 244 -9.08 -6.51 -21.04
N GLY A 245 -8.44 -7.65 -20.79
CA GLY A 245 -7.93 -8.54 -21.83
C GLY A 245 -9.04 -9.04 -22.74
N PHE A 246 -10.13 -9.55 -22.18
CA PHE A 246 -11.27 -10.00 -22.98
C PHE A 246 -12.03 -8.86 -23.66
N GLY A 247 -12.11 -7.67 -23.03
CA GLY A 247 -12.62 -6.48 -23.72
C GLY A 247 -11.75 -6.03 -24.92
N ALA A 248 -10.46 -6.37 -24.92
CA ALA A 248 -9.57 -6.18 -26.07
C ALA A 248 -9.79 -7.25 -27.14
N VAL A 249 -9.97 -8.52 -26.74
CA VAL A 249 -10.35 -9.63 -27.62
C VAL A 249 -11.65 -9.30 -28.36
N ASP A 250 -12.66 -8.79 -27.67
CA ASP A 250 -13.95 -8.43 -28.29
C ASP A 250 -13.79 -7.34 -29.37
N LYS A 251 -12.85 -6.41 -29.17
CA LYS A 251 -12.51 -5.42 -30.21
C LYS A 251 -11.80 -6.04 -31.41
N VAL A 252 -10.93 -7.04 -31.18
CA VAL A 252 -10.28 -7.78 -32.28
C VAL A 252 -11.32 -8.55 -33.09
N LEU A 253 -12.25 -9.23 -32.43
CA LEU A 253 -13.35 -9.94 -33.10
C LEU A 253 -14.22 -8.97 -33.92
N SER A 254 -14.60 -7.83 -33.34
CA SER A 254 -15.35 -6.81 -34.08
C SER A 254 -14.57 -6.25 -35.27
N TRP A 255 -13.24 -6.10 -35.15
CA TRP A 255 -12.40 -5.70 -36.27
C TRP A 255 -12.37 -6.76 -37.37
N ILE A 256 -12.24 -8.04 -37.01
CA ILE A 256 -12.29 -9.17 -37.97
C ILE A 256 -13.58 -9.09 -38.77
N ASP A 257 -14.74 -8.97 -38.11
CA ASP A 257 -16.05 -8.88 -38.77
C ASP A 257 -16.11 -7.73 -39.80
N GLN A 258 -15.42 -6.61 -39.55
CA GLN A 258 -15.40 -5.46 -40.45
C GLN A 258 -14.52 -5.69 -41.69
N VAL A 259 -13.42 -6.43 -41.57
CA VAL A 259 -12.43 -6.60 -42.65
C VAL A 259 -12.52 -7.95 -43.36
N ASP A 260 -13.28 -8.91 -42.81
CA ASP A 260 -13.28 -10.32 -43.24
C ASP A 260 -13.50 -10.49 -44.74
N ALA A 261 -14.54 -9.84 -45.27
CA ALA A 261 -14.93 -9.98 -46.68
C ALA A 261 -13.89 -9.37 -47.65
N GLU A 262 -13.20 -8.31 -47.25
CA GLU A 262 -12.17 -7.68 -48.07
C GLU A 262 -10.88 -8.50 -48.03
N ALA A 263 -10.39 -8.79 -46.83
CA ALA A 263 -9.18 -9.59 -46.62
C ALA A 263 -9.26 -10.98 -47.28
N GLN A 264 -10.43 -11.62 -47.21
CA GLN A 264 -10.64 -12.93 -47.84
C GLN A 264 -10.64 -12.89 -49.37
N ARG A 265 -10.94 -11.74 -50.01
CA ARG A 265 -10.80 -11.61 -51.47
C ARG A 265 -9.36 -11.37 -51.90
N GLU A 266 -8.59 -10.66 -51.08
CA GLU A 266 -7.21 -10.29 -51.39
C GLU A 266 -6.26 -11.48 -51.27
N ASP A 267 -6.28 -12.18 -50.13
CA ASP A 267 -5.44 -13.35 -49.88
C ASP A 267 -6.17 -14.35 -48.97
N PRO A 268 -6.95 -15.28 -49.54
CA PRO A 268 -7.76 -16.22 -48.78
C PRO A 268 -6.95 -17.13 -47.86
N ASP A 269 -5.78 -17.60 -48.29
CA ASP A 269 -4.96 -18.57 -47.57
C ASP A 269 -4.24 -17.90 -46.40
N HIS A 270 -3.68 -16.70 -46.62
CA HIS A 270 -3.10 -15.91 -45.55
C HIS A 270 -4.15 -15.54 -44.50
N TRP A 271 -5.31 -15.03 -44.94
CA TRP A 271 -6.36 -14.61 -44.04
C TRP A 271 -6.96 -15.77 -43.23
N TYR A 272 -7.09 -16.96 -43.83
CA TYR A 272 -7.46 -18.17 -43.10
C TYR A 272 -6.48 -18.48 -41.96
N THR A 273 -5.18 -18.41 -42.24
CA THR A 273 -4.12 -18.65 -41.24
C THR A 273 -4.18 -17.63 -40.10
N VAL A 274 -4.37 -16.35 -40.41
CA VAL A 274 -4.53 -15.29 -39.40
C VAL A 274 -5.74 -15.56 -38.49
N LYS A 275 -6.90 -15.87 -39.06
CA LYS A 275 -8.11 -16.20 -38.27
C LYS A 275 -7.90 -17.43 -37.40
N GLN A 276 -7.22 -18.46 -37.90
CA GLN A 276 -6.91 -19.66 -37.13
C GLN A 276 -5.97 -19.37 -35.96
N GLY A 277 -4.92 -18.57 -36.17
CA GLY A 277 -3.99 -18.17 -35.11
C GLY A 277 -4.69 -17.36 -34.01
N ILE A 278 -5.61 -16.46 -34.40
CA ILE A 278 -6.43 -15.69 -33.46
C ILE A 278 -7.36 -16.61 -32.65
N ASP A 279 -8.13 -17.50 -33.30
CA ASP A 279 -9.05 -18.42 -32.62
C ASP A 279 -8.31 -19.32 -31.61
N ARG A 280 -7.15 -19.87 -31.98
CA ARG A 280 -6.32 -20.68 -31.09
C ARG A 280 -5.79 -19.88 -29.90
N SER A 281 -5.37 -18.64 -30.14
CA SER A 281 -4.89 -17.73 -29.09
C SER A 281 -5.99 -17.35 -28.10
N ILE A 282 -7.21 -17.11 -28.60
CA ILE A 282 -8.38 -16.83 -27.75
C ILE A 282 -8.69 -18.06 -26.88
N LYS A 283 -8.78 -19.26 -27.46
CA LYS A 283 -9.05 -20.50 -26.70
C LYS A 283 -8.02 -20.74 -25.61
N TRP A 284 -6.74 -20.58 -25.93
CA TRP A 284 -5.67 -20.68 -24.94
C TRP A 284 -5.82 -19.65 -23.82
N LEU A 285 -6.19 -18.41 -24.16
CA LEU A 285 -6.41 -17.35 -23.17
C LEU A 285 -7.64 -17.61 -22.30
N GLU A 286 -8.69 -18.24 -22.84
CA GLU A 286 -9.91 -18.63 -22.12
C GLU A 286 -9.65 -19.74 -21.09
N GLU A 287 -8.67 -20.61 -21.35
CA GLU A 287 -8.23 -21.65 -20.42
C GLU A 287 -7.32 -21.12 -19.30
N GLN A 288 -6.86 -19.86 -19.40
CA GLN A 288 -5.88 -19.32 -18.46
C GLN A 288 -6.51 -18.94 -17.11
N ALA A 289 -6.44 -19.90 -16.17
CA ALA A 289 -6.97 -19.77 -14.81
C ALA A 289 -5.95 -19.23 -13.79
N ASP A 290 -4.65 -19.20 -14.09
CA ASP A 290 -3.66 -18.73 -13.11
C ASP A 290 -3.71 -17.20 -12.94
N ALA A 291 -4.11 -16.72 -11.75
CA ALA A 291 -4.13 -15.30 -11.44
C ALA A 291 -2.73 -14.65 -11.57
N LYS A 292 -1.65 -15.40 -11.29
CA LYS A 292 -0.28 -14.89 -11.39
C LYS A 292 0.07 -14.57 -12.85
N TRP A 293 -0.33 -15.40 -13.80
CA TRP A 293 -0.08 -15.14 -15.22
C TRP A 293 -0.68 -13.80 -15.65
N TRP A 294 -1.94 -13.53 -15.29
CA TRP A 294 -2.59 -12.25 -15.60
C TRP A 294 -1.86 -11.05 -14.97
N ILE A 295 -1.41 -11.20 -13.72
CA ILE A 295 -0.67 -10.15 -13.00
C ILE A 295 0.68 -9.88 -13.65
N ASP A 296 1.44 -10.92 -14.00
CA ASP A 296 2.76 -10.78 -14.59
C ASP A 296 2.68 -10.15 -16.00
N ASN A 297 1.61 -10.43 -16.75
CA ASN A 297 1.40 -9.89 -18.11
C ASN A 297 0.61 -8.57 -18.16
N ARG A 298 0.24 -7.98 -17.01
CA ARG A 298 -0.65 -6.81 -16.90
C ARG A 298 -0.25 -5.60 -17.75
N HIS A 299 1.05 -5.39 -17.97
CA HIS A 299 1.58 -4.23 -18.69
C HIS A 299 1.28 -4.25 -20.19
N GLY A 300 0.94 -5.43 -20.76
CA GLY A 300 0.51 -5.55 -22.16
C GLY A 300 -1.00 -5.60 -22.34
N ILE A 301 -1.79 -5.58 -21.25
CA ILE A 301 -3.22 -5.88 -21.28
C ILE A 301 -4.03 -4.60 -21.06
N TYR A 302 -4.43 -3.98 -22.18
CA TYR A 302 -5.29 -2.80 -22.20
C TYR A 302 -6.54 -3.05 -23.01
N ASN A 303 -7.64 -2.39 -22.62
CA ASN A 303 -8.93 -2.56 -23.27
C ASN A 303 -9.06 -1.74 -24.59
N ASN A 304 -8.16 -1.98 -25.54
CA ASN A 304 -8.14 -1.35 -26.87
C ASN A 304 -7.73 -2.35 -27.97
N LEU A 305 -7.92 -1.98 -29.25
CA LEU A 305 -7.70 -2.89 -30.38
C LEU A 305 -6.22 -3.30 -30.54
N ASP A 306 -5.30 -2.33 -30.47
CA ASP A 306 -3.87 -2.59 -30.70
C ASP A 306 -3.26 -3.49 -29.62
N ALA A 307 -3.66 -3.28 -28.36
CA ALA A 307 -3.29 -4.16 -27.26
C ALA A 307 -3.88 -5.57 -27.45
N GLY A 308 -5.13 -5.68 -27.91
CA GLY A 308 -5.76 -6.96 -28.22
C GLY A 308 -5.01 -7.73 -29.31
N ARG A 309 -4.65 -7.07 -30.42
CA ARG A 309 -3.84 -7.68 -31.48
C ARG A 309 -2.46 -8.09 -30.99
N SER A 310 -1.79 -7.21 -30.25
CA SER A 310 -0.44 -7.48 -29.71
C SER A 310 -0.46 -8.67 -28.75
N LEU A 311 -1.46 -8.73 -27.87
CA LEU A 311 -1.64 -9.85 -26.93
C LEU A 311 -1.84 -11.18 -27.65
N LEU A 312 -2.77 -11.23 -28.61
CA LEU A 312 -3.06 -12.47 -29.36
C LEU A 312 -1.90 -12.88 -30.26
N SER A 313 -1.20 -11.92 -30.87
CA SER A 313 0.01 -12.20 -31.67
C SER A 313 1.13 -12.78 -30.81
N ALA A 314 1.37 -12.21 -29.62
CA ALA A 314 2.38 -12.71 -28.69
C ALA A 314 2.05 -14.13 -28.20
N ILE A 315 0.78 -14.42 -27.94
CA ILE A 315 0.32 -15.78 -27.61
C ILE A 315 0.55 -16.73 -28.79
N ALA A 316 0.19 -16.33 -30.01
CA ALA A 316 0.39 -17.15 -31.19
C ALA A 316 1.87 -17.48 -31.43
N GLU A 317 2.77 -16.52 -31.25
CA GLU A 317 4.23 -16.74 -31.30
C GLU A 317 4.71 -17.70 -30.22
N GLN A 318 4.31 -17.46 -28.98
CA GLN A 318 4.76 -18.28 -27.86
C GLN A 318 4.28 -19.72 -27.97
N GLN A 319 3.07 -19.95 -28.50
CA GLN A 319 2.44 -21.27 -28.56
C GLN A 319 2.59 -21.95 -29.94
N GLY A 320 3.19 -21.28 -30.92
CA GLY A 320 3.35 -21.82 -32.28
C GLY A 320 2.01 -22.03 -33.00
N PHE A 321 1.15 -21.01 -32.98
CA PHE A 321 -0.20 -21.07 -33.58
C PHE A 321 -0.27 -20.62 -35.05
N PHE A 322 0.87 -20.34 -35.67
CA PHE A 322 1.02 -20.04 -37.10
C PHE A 322 1.17 -21.31 -37.94
#